data_AF-A0AB38XTR4-F1
#
_entry.id   AF-A0AB38XTR4-F1
#
_cell.length_a   1.000
_cell.length_b   1.000
_cell.length_c   1.000
_cell.angle_alpha   90.00
_cell.angle_beta   90.00
_cell.angle_gamma   90.00
#
_symmetry.space_group_name_H-M   'P 1'
#
loop_
_entity.id
_entity.type
_entity.pdbx_description
1 polymer ?
#
loop_
_entity_poly.entity_id
_entity_poly.type
_entity_poly.pdbx_seq_one_letter_code
_entity_poly.pdbx_strand_id
1 'polypeptide(L)' 'MPHYEVLQVVLKEKFIGTGSANLTELERVINDKASQGFRLHTITTASSGSKGLMGGDRIQATMIFESLT' A
#
# COMPACT_ATOMS: atom_id res chain seq x y z
N MET A 1 16.23 18.13 9.90
CA MET A 1 14.84 17.66 10.04
C MET A 1 14.73 16.41 9.18
N PRO A 2 14.12 15.31 9.67
CA PRO A 2 13.98 14.09 8.88
C PRO A 2 13.17 14.36 7.60
N HIS A 3 13.59 13.74 6.49
CA HIS A 3 12.91 13.86 5.20
C HIS A 3 11.78 12.82 5.14
N TYR A 4 10.59 13.24 4.70
CA TYR A 4 9.43 12.37 4.59
C TYR A 4 9.00 12.18 3.15
N GLU A 5 8.70 10.93 2.79
CA GLU A 5 8.17 10.55 1.49
C GLU A 5 6.83 9.83 1.62
N VAL A 6 5.91 10.09 0.69
CA VAL A 6 4.59 9.48 0.66
C VAL A 6 4.45 8.60 -0.57
N LEU A 7 4.00 7.37 -0.37
CA LEU A 7 3.73 6.40 -1.42
C LEU A 7 2.32 5.84 -1.28
N GLN A 8 1.67 5.58 -2.41
CA GLN A 8 0.33 5.02 -2.45
C GLN A 8 0.31 3.74 -3.28
N VAL A 9 -0.33 2.71 -2.74
CA VAL A 9 -0.54 1.43 -3.41
C VAL A 9 -2.04 1.13 -3.39
N VAL A 10 -2.61 0.74 -4.53
CA VAL A 10 -4.01 0.33 -4.63
C VAL A 10 -4.07 -1.19 -4.68
N LEU A 11 -4.59 -1.78 -3.61
CA LEU A 11 -4.89 -3.20 -3.51
C LEU A 11 -6.26 -3.48 -4.13
N LYS A 12 -6.30 -4.42 -5.07
CA LYS A 12 -7.54 -4.92 -5.68
C LYS A 12 -7.82 -6.33 -5.17
N GLU A 13 -9.08 -6.64 -4.93
CA GLU A 13 -9.52 -8.02 -4.72
C GLU A 13 -9.16 -8.89 -5.93
N LYS A 14 -8.78 -10.15 -5.68
CA LYS A 14 -8.68 -11.14 -6.75
C LYS A 14 -10.09 -11.46 -7.25
N PHE A 15 -10.25 -11.47 -8.57
CA PHE A 15 -11.50 -11.87 -9.22
C PHE A 15 -11.86 -13.35 -8.98
N ILE A 16 -10.91 -14.19 -8.54
CA ILE A 16 -11.11 -15.62 -8.20
C ILE A 16 -10.19 -15.99 -7.02
N GLY A 17 -10.79 -16.48 -5.92
CA GLY A 17 -10.09 -16.96 -4.72
C GLY A 17 -9.98 -15.94 -3.58
N THR A 18 -9.68 -16.42 -2.36
CA THR A 18 -9.46 -15.57 -1.18
C THR A 18 -8.02 -15.06 -1.16
N GLY A 19 -7.81 -13.83 -1.62
CA GLY A 19 -6.52 -13.14 -1.49
C GLY A 19 -6.48 -11.82 -2.27
N SER A 20 -5.70 -10.85 -1.82
CA SER A 20 -5.42 -9.64 -2.59
C SER A 20 -4.34 -9.94 -3.65
N ALA A 21 -4.51 -9.45 -4.88
CA ALA A 21 -3.52 -9.64 -5.94
C ALA A 21 -2.24 -8.84 -5.70
N ASN A 22 -2.29 -7.83 -4.84
CA ASN A 22 -1.28 -6.77 -4.75
C ASN A 22 -0.59 -6.71 -3.37
N LEU A 23 -0.75 -7.73 -2.51
CA LEU A 23 0.03 -7.80 -1.25
C LEU A 23 1.54 -7.87 -1.53
N THR A 24 1.93 -8.58 -2.59
CA THR A 24 3.33 -8.65 -3.04
C THR A 24 3.85 -7.29 -3.49
N GLU A 25 3.00 -6.44 -4.07
CA GLU A 25 3.39 -5.09 -4.47
C GLU A 25 3.59 -4.18 -3.24
N LEU A 26 2.70 -4.28 -2.24
CA LEU A 26 2.83 -3.57 -0.98
C LEU A 26 4.13 -3.96 -0.26
N GLU A 27 4.40 -5.26 -0.14
CA GLU A 27 5.63 -5.79 0.45
C GLU A 27 6.88 -5.28 -0.29
N ARG A 28 6.85 -5.32 -1.63
CA ARG A 28 7.95 -4.83 -2.45
C ARG A 28 8.23 -3.35 -2.20
N VAL A 29 7.21 -2.49 -2.18
CA VAL A 29 7.37 -1.05 -1.97
C VAL A 29 7.99 -0.75 -0.60
N ILE A 30 7.56 -1.47 0.45
CA ILE A 30 8.12 -1.33 1.79
C ILE A 30 9.58 -1.76 1.82
N ASN A 31 9.92 -2.90 1.24
CA ASN A 31 11.29 -3.42 1.18
C ASN A 31 12.22 -2.52 0.35
N ASP A 32 11.75 -2.02 -0.78
CA ASP A 32 12.51 -1.09 -1.63
C ASP A 32 12.83 0.20 -0.87
N LYS A 33 11.90 0.74 -0.08
CA LYS A 33 12.16 1.93 0.77
C LYS A 33 13.08 1.64 1.94
N ALA A 34 12.92 0.49 2.59
CA ALA A 34 13.85 0.06 3.63
C ALA A 34 15.29 -0.04 3.08
N SER A 35 15.47 -0.59 1.88
CA SER A 35 16.78 -0.69 1.21
C SER A 35 17.41 0.67 0.87
N GLN A 36 16.59 1.70 0.68
CA GLN A 36 17.01 3.09 0.41
C GLN A 36 17.32 3.88 1.70
N GLY A 37 17.27 3.25 2.87
CA GLY A 37 17.52 3.93 4.15
C GLY A 37 16.34 4.72 4.67
N PHE A 38 15.10 4.32 4.33
CA PHE A 38 13.89 4.88 4.93
C PHE A 38 13.24 3.90 5.90
N ARG A 39 12.59 4.43 6.94
CA ARG A 39 11.74 3.69 7.86
C ARG A 39 10.27 3.99 7.57
N LEU A 40 9.42 2.96 7.56
CA LEU A 40 7.98 3.18 7.51
C LEU A 40 7.54 3.87 8.81
N HIS A 41 7.05 5.10 8.70
CA HIS A 41 6.62 5.92 9.81
C HIS A 41 5.14 5.71 10.11
N THR A 42 4.29 5.80 9.09
CA THR A 42 2.84 5.64 9.20
C THR A 42 2.29 4.93 7.98
N ILE A 43 1.28 4.08 8.18
CA ILE A 43 0.45 3.55 7.10
C ILE A 43 -1.02 3.82 7.40
N THR A 44 -1.76 4.29 6.41
CA THR A 44 -3.22 4.44 6.47
C THR A 44 -3.85 3.69 5.32
N THR A 45 -4.99 3.06 5.57
CA THR A 45 -5.74 2.34 4.53
C THR A 45 -7.13 2.95 4.41
N ALA A 46 -7.57 3.22 3.19
CA ALA A 46 -8.92 3.63 2.87
C ALA A 46 -9.55 2.58 1.95
N SER A 47 -10.65 1.97 2.36
CA SER A 47 -11.43 1.05 1.52
C SER A 47 -12.50 1.81 0.76
N SER A 48 -12.46 1.72 -0.56
CA SER A 48 -13.54 2.15 -1.45
C SER A 48 -14.35 0.90 -1.80
N GLY A 49 -15.43 0.67 -1.05
CA GLY A 49 -16.39 -0.40 -1.36
C GLY A 49 -17.12 -0.09 -2.68
N SER A 50 -17.21 -1.09 -3.55
CA SER A 50 -17.87 -0.93 -4.85
C SER A 50 -19.35 -1.33 -4.76
N LYS A 51 -20.25 -0.38 -5.06
CA LYS A 51 -21.68 -0.66 -5.29
C LYS A 51 -21.87 -1.16 -6.73
N GLY A 52 -21.78 -2.47 -6.99
CA GLY A 52 -22.19 -3.02 -8.30
C GLY A 52 -21.79 -4.49 -8.54
N LEU A 53 -22.64 -5.20 -9.29
CA LEU A 53 -22.66 -6.65 -9.55
C LEU A 53 -21.34 -7.29 -10.07
N MET A 54 -20.32 -6.50 -10.42
CA MET A 54 -19.03 -6.96 -10.98
C MET A 54 -17.81 -6.16 -10.51
N GLY A 55 -17.94 -5.31 -9.48
CA GLY A 55 -16.82 -4.48 -8.99
C GLY A 55 -16.30 -4.97 -7.65
N GLY A 56 -15.14 -5.61 -7.63
CA GLY A 56 -14.46 -5.99 -6.38
C GLY A 56 -13.99 -4.78 -5.59
N ASP A 57 -13.78 -4.98 -4.29
CA ASP A 57 -13.32 -3.94 -3.37
C ASP A 57 -11.91 -3.47 -3.71
N ARG A 58 -11.68 -2.19 -3.46
CA ARG A 58 -10.38 -1.54 -3.64
C ARG A 58 -9.96 -0.97 -2.30
N ILE A 59 -8.78 -1.37 -1.83
CA ILE A 59 -8.15 -0.80 -0.65
C ILE A 59 -6.98 0.04 -1.11
N GLN A 60 -7.00 1.33 -0.81
CA GLN A 60 -5.87 2.22 -1.04
C GLN A 60 -5.04 2.30 0.24
N ALA A 61 -3.78 1.88 0.17
CA ALA A 61 -2.81 2.07 1.23
C ALA A 61 -1.95 3.30 0.94
N THR A 62 -1.87 4.23 1.89
CA THR A 62 -0.95 5.37 1.87
C THR A 62 0.10 5.15 2.94
N MET A 63 1.37 5.15 2.55
CA MET A 63 2.51 4.92 3.42
C MET A 63 3.36 6.18 3.48
N ILE A 64 3.74 6.57 4.68
CA ILE A 64 4.67 7.66 4.95
C ILE A 64 5.98 7.02 5.43
N PHE A 65 7.06 7.35 4.75
CA PHE A 65 8.40 6.90 5.05
C PHE A 65 9.23 8.08 5.56
N GLU A 66 10.07 7.87 6.56
CA GLU A 66 11.00 8.86 7.09
C GLU A 66 12.45 8.43 6.82
N SER A 67 13.33 9.37 6.45
CA SER A 67 14.74 9.10 6.21
C SER A 67 15.45 8.70 7.52
N LEU A 68 16.33 7.71 7.45
CA LEU A 68 17.21 7.33 8.57
C LEU A 68 18.45 8.24 8.68
N THR A 69 18.70 9.06 7.67
CA THR A 69 19.74 10.11 7.62
C THR A 69 19.16 11.49 7.92
#